data_AF-A0A2R5EW51-F1
#
_entry.id   AF-A0A2R5EW51-F1
#
_cell.length_a   1.000
_cell.length_b   1.000
_cell.length_c   1.000
_cell.angle_alpha   90.00
_cell.angle_beta   90.00
_cell.angle_gamma   90.00
#
_symmetry.space_group_name_H-M   'P 1'
#
loop_
_entity.id
_entity.type
_entity.pdbx_description
1 polymer ?
#
loop_
_entity_poly.entity_id
_entity_poly.type
_entity_poly.pdbx_seq_one_letter_code
_entity_poly.pdbx_strand_id
1 'polypeptide(L)'
;MRLPLRLQHESHITKYGECELAPEAFFIMISILLGTFHNGLDGFERRLGELEQTMRHRNRTDLLDVIFDRRYDLLHWSHLFIPIREVHAAAKEAFDEDLMETDGFKRISHKLERIETLLKHYALEIDTLISMDDAISSFRGNDIMKTLTIFTVLFLPATVIGAIWGMNFEWLPWSIQHWGFPLTMSCTAVITIGIYWWLWHKGWTGDLLVKKREKPRLMESEEEHGSERSRSATHGRKRKKPPGNPPDGALGQKSRRSRT
;
A
#
# COMPACT_ATOMS: atom_id res chain seq x y z
N MET A 1 13.11 -13.22 -1.49
CA MET A 1 14.46 -13.58 -1.98
C MET A 1 14.38 -13.67 -3.50
N ARG A 2 14.75 -12.61 -4.25
CA ARG A 2 14.79 -12.67 -5.72
C ARG A 2 16.21 -13.08 -6.11
N LEU A 3 16.34 -14.23 -6.79
CA LEU A 3 17.60 -14.70 -7.36
C LEU A 3 18.12 -13.65 -8.35
N PRO A 4 19.37 -13.21 -8.24
CA PRO A 4 19.95 -12.26 -9.19
C PRO A 4 20.18 -13.00 -10.51
N LEU A 5 19.23 -12.89 -11.45
CA LEU A 5 19.35 -13.28 -12.86
C LEU A 5 20.39 -12.45 -13.65
N ARG A 6 21.40 -11.90 -12.95
CA ARG A 6 22.41 -10.99 -13.51
C ARG A 6 23.59 -11.74 -14.17
N LEU A 7 23.60 -13.08 -14.13
CA LEU A 7 24.72 -13.91 -14.58
C LEU A 7 24.63 -14.42 -16.04
N GLN A 8 23.60 -14.03 -16.81
CA GLN A 8 23.47 -14.40 -18.23
C GLN A 8 23.35 -13.21 -19.17
N HIS A 9 23.82 -12.02 -18.75
CA HIS A 9 23.83 -10.89 -19.66
C HIS A 9 24.99 -11.03 -20.65
N GLU A 10 24.81 -11.86 -21.69
CA GLU A 10 25.49 -11.58 -22.96
C GLU A 10 25.28 -10.10 -23.29
N SER A 11 26.38 -9.42 -23.58
CA SER A 11 26.35 -8.03 -24.03
C SER A 11 25.39 -7.95 -25.21
N HIS A 12 24.39 -7.07 -25.12
CA HIS A 12 23.43 -6.85 -26.22
C HIS A 12 24.13 -6.63 -27.57
N ILE A 13 25.34 -6.08 -27.52
CA ILE A 13 26.25 -5.89 -28.67
C ILE A 13 26.59 -7.21 -29.38
N THR A 14 26.80 -8.30 -28.63
CA THR A 14 27.03 -9.64 -29.20
C THR A 14 25.78 -10.15 -29.91
N LYS A 15 24.60 -9.90 -29.33
CA LYS A 15 23.31 -10.30 -29.92
C LYS A 15 22.98 -9.57 -31.20
N TYR A 16 23.37 -8.29 -31.31
CA TYR A 16 23.25 -7.55 -32.57
C TYR A 16 24.22 -8.05 -33.65
N GLY A 17 25.36 -8.62 -33.26
CA GLY A 17 26.34 -9.19 -34.18
C GLY A 17 25.94 -10.55 -34.76
N GLU A 18 24.98 -11.23 -34.14
CA GLU A 18 24.45 -12.54 -34.56
C GLU A 18 23.15 -12.41 -35.37
N CYS A 19 22.60 -11.21 -35.53
CA CYS A 19 21.35 -11.02 -36.28
C CYS A 19 21.56 -11.25 -37.77
N GLU A 20 20.77 -12.15 -38.34
CA GLU A 20 20.74 -12.38 -39.79
C GLU A 20 19.70 -11.50 -40.49
N LEU A 21 18.65 -11.08 -39.77
CA LEU A 21 17.56 -10.26 -40.31
C LEU A 21 17.37 -8.92 -39.56
N ALA A 22 16.98 -7.88 -40.30
CA ALA A 22 16.70 -6.55 -39.73
C ALA A 22 15.54 -6.53 -38.70
N PRO A 23 14.43 -7.30 -38.86
CA PRO A 23 13.37 -7.39 -37.86
C PRO A 23 13.85 -7.98 -36.52
N GLU A 24 14.83 -8.89 -36.54
CA GLU A 24 15.40 -9.47 -35.32
C GLU A 24 16.10 -8.40 -34.47
N ALA A 25 16.93 -7.56 -35.11
CA ALA A 25 17.61 -6.46 -34.44
C ALA A 25 16.60 -5.45 -33.83
N PHE A 26 15.49 -5.18 -34.53
CA PHE A 26 14.41 -4.35 -34.01
C PHE A 26 13.79 -4.93 -32.73
N PHE A 27 13.53 -6.23 -32.69
CA PHE A 27 13.00 -6.88 -31.49
C PHE A 27 14.00 -6.94 -30.34
N ILE A 28 15.30 -7.06 -30.61
CA ILE A 28 16.32 -6.93 -29.57
C ILE A 28 16.30 -5.51 -28.98
N MET A 29 16.11 -4.48 -29.81
CA MET A 29 15.97 -3.10 -29.33
C MET A 29 14.72 -2.91 -28.46
N ILE A 30 13.56 -3.42 -28.88
CA ILE A 30 12.36 -3.40 -28.04
C ILE A 30 12.61 -4.18 -26.73
N SER A 31 13.32 -5.30 -26.78
CA SER A 31 13.63 -6.13 -25.60
C SER A 31 14.50 -5.38 -24.57
N ILE A 32 15.35 -4.45 -25.02
CA ILE A 32 16.12 -3.54 -24.15
C ILE A 32 15.18 -2.49 -23.55
N LEU A 33 14.33 -1.86 -24.37
CA LEU A 33 13.34 -0.86 -23.92
C LEU A 33 12.39 -1.46 -22.87
N LEU A 34 11.97 -2.71 -23.09
CA LEU A 34 11.12 -3.48 -22.18
C LEU A 34 11.80 -3.78 -20.83
N GLY A 35 13.14 -3.79 -20.80
CA GLY A 35 13.91 -3.86 -19.55
C GLY A 35 13.66 -2.65 -18.65
N THR A 36 13.59 -1.44 -19.24
CA THR A 36 13.24 -0.21 -18.50
C THR A 36 11.80 -0.25 -18.00
N PHE A 37 10.87 -0.77 -18.80
CA PHE A 37 9.48 -0.97 -18.39
C PHE A 37 9.38 -1.89 -17.17
N HIS A 38 10.10 -3.03 -17.19
CA HIS A 38 10.10 -3.98 -16.08
C HIS A 38 10.63 -3.36 -14.78
N ASN A 39 11.71 -2.59 -14.84
CA ASN A 39 12.25 -1.87 -13.67
C ASN A 39 11.26 -0.82 -13.13
N GLY A 40 10.54 -0.13 -14.00
CA GLY A 40 9.49 0.81 -13.61
C GLY A 40 8.33 0.11 -12.90
N LEU A 41 7.93 -1.04 -13.43
CA LEU A 41 6.88 -1.89 -12.86
C LEU A 41 7.28 -2.48 -11.49
N ASP A 42 8.53 -2.90 -11.31
CA ASP A 42 9.08 -3.31 -10.01
C ASP A 42 9.01 -2.16 -8.97
N GLY A 43 9.24 -0.92 -9.41
CA GLY A 43 9.07 0.26 -8.57
C GLY A 43 7.61 0.50 -8.18
N PHE A 44 6.69 0.27 -9.11
CA PHE A 44 5.26 0.32 -8.87
C PHE A 44 4.80 -0.77 -7.88
N GLU A 45 5.24 -2.02 -8.05
CA GLU A 45 4.96 -3.14 -7.14
C GLU A 45 5.31 -2.80 -5.69
N ARG A 46 6.48 -2.17 -5.47
CA ARG A 46 6.91 -1.78 -4.13
C ARG A 46 5.97 -0.75 -3.50
N ARG A 47 5.55 0.26 -4.27
CA ARG A 47 4.59 1.28 -3.79
C ARG A 47 3.20 0.69 -3.53
N LEU A 48 2.78 -0.28 -4.34
CA LEU A 48 1.52 -0.99 -4.13
C LEU A 48 1.57 -1.84 -2.85
N GLY A 49 2.69 -2.54 -2.61
CA GLY A 49 2.90 -3.29 -1.36
C GLY A 49 2.97 -2.39 -0.11
N GLU A 50 3.56 -1.20 -0.21
CA GLU A 50 3.53 -0.20 0.87
C GLU A 50 2.10 0.27 1.18
N LEU A 51 1.26 0.46 0.15
CA LEU A 51 -0.15 0.80 0.31
C LEU A 51 -0.93 -0.33 0.99
N GLU A 52 -0.72 -1.58 0.58
CA GLU A 52 -1.33 -2.76 1.21
C GLU A 52 -0.98 -2.84 2.70
N GLN A 53 0.30 -2.66 3.04
CA GLN A 53 0.75 -2.64 4.43
C GLN A 53 0.14 -1.48 5.23
N THR A 54 0.03 -0.30 4.62
CA THR A 54 -0.58 0.87 5.26
C THR A 54 -2.05 0.60 5.58
N MET A 55 -2.80 0.06 4.63
CA MET A 55 -4.21 -0.31 4.81
C MET A 55 -4.39 -1.35 5.91
N ARG A 56 -3.49 -2.34 6.00
CA ARG A 56 -3.49 -3.38 7.04
C ARG A 56 -3.33 -2.82 8.45
N HIS A 57 -2.51 -1.78 8.61
CA HIS A 57 -2.21 -1.21 9.93
C HIS A 57 -3.12 -0.05 10.33
N ARG A 58 -3.63 0.73 9.38
CA ARG A 58 -4.52 1.85 9.65
C ARG A 58 -5.45 2.06 8.46
N ASN A 59 -6.75 1.76 8.58
CA ASN A 59 -7.71 2.20 7.56
C ASN A 59 -8.24 3.62 7.87
N ARG A 60 -7.63 4.63 7.24
CA ARG A 60 -8.01 6.04 7.32
C ARG A 60 -8.71 6.49 6.03
N THR A 61 -9.52 7.55 6.13
CA THR A 61 -10.33 8.08 5.01
C THR A 61 -9.50 8.61 3.82
N ASP A 62 -8.21 8.91 4.02
CA ASP A 62 -7.26 9.38 3.00
C ASP A 62 -6.64 8.25 2.14
N LEU A 63 -6.92 6.97 2.45
CA LEU A 63 -6.38 5.84 1.66
C LEU A 63 -6.97 5.71 0.27
N LEU A 64 -8.25 6.07 0.12
CA LEU A 64 -8.96 5.92 -1.14
C LEU A 64 -8.37 6.82 -2.23
N ASP A 65 -7.92 8.02 -1.88
CA ASP A 65 -7.18 8.90 -2.80
C ASP A 65 -5.87 8.26 -3.26
N VAL A 66 -5.12 7.64 -2.33
CA VAL A 66 -3.86 6.95 -2.64
C VAL A 66 -4.11 5.70 -3.50
N ILE A 67 -5.19 4.97 -3.26
CA ILE A 67 -5.60 3.83 -4.10
C ILE A 67 -5.90 4.29 -5.52
N PHE A 68 -6.62 5.41 -5.68
CA PHE A 68 -6.89 5.97 -7.00
C PHE A 68 -5.64 6.45 -7.70
N ASP A 69 -4.71 7.11 -7.00
CA ASP A 69 -3.41 7.48 -7.57
C ASP A 69 -2.65 6.25 -8.10
N ARG A 70 -2.66 5.14 -7.35
CA ARG A 70 -2.05 3.88 -7.82
C ARG A 70 -2.79 3.29 -9.02
N ARG A 71 -4.11 3.40 -9.09
CA ARG A 71 -4.91 2.98 -10.25
C ARG A 71 -4.57 3.80 -11.49
N TYR A 72 -4.42 5.11 -11.35
CA TYR A 72 -4.01 5.99 -12.45
C TYR A 72 -2.58 5.70 -12.91
N ASP A 73 -1.64 5.48 -11.97
CA ASP A 73 -0.29 5.04 -12.29
C ASP A 73 -0.30 3.74 -13.13
N LEU A 74 -1.07 2.73 -12.70
CA LEU A 74 -1.17 1.46 -13.42
C LEU A 74 -1.79 1.62 -14.81
N LEU A 75 -2.85 2.43 -14.94
CA LEU A 75 -3.46 2.73 -16.24
C LEU A 75 -2.46 3.40 -17.19
N HIS A 76 -1.63 4.30 -16.68
CA HIS A 76 -0.56 4.92 -17.47
C HIS A 76 0.44 3.87 -17.98
N TRP A 77 0.90 2.96 -17.12
CA TRP A 77 1.77 1.85 -17.53
C TRP A 77 1.10 0.94 -18.56
N SER A 78 -0.17 0.63 -18.39
CA SER A 78 -0.95 -0.18 -19.34
C SER A 78 -1.03 0.51 -20.72
N HIS A 79 -1.34 1.80 -20.76
CA HIS A 79 -1.38 2.56 -22.01
C HIS A 79 -0.02 2.64 -22.72
N LEU A 80 1.08 2.71 -21.97
CA LEU A 80 2.43 2.64 -22.54
C LEU A 80 2.78 1.25 -23.10
N PHE A 81 2.21 0.19 -22.53
CA PHE A 81 2.48 -1.20 -22.94
C PHE A 81 1.68 -1.62 -24.18
N ILE A 82 0.45 -1.13 -24.36
CA ILE A 82 -0.43 -1.52 -25.47
C ILE A 82 0.24 -1.34 -26.85
N PRO A 83 0.88 -0.20 -27.18
CA PRO A 83 1.55 -0.04 -28.48
C PRO A 83 2.68 -1.04 -28.71
N ILE A 84 3.44 -1.39 -27.67
CA ILE A 84 4.54 -2.37 -27.77
C ILE A 84 3.98 -3.76 -28.12
N ARG A 85 2.86 -4.13 -27.48
CA ARG A 85 2.14 -5.36 -27.78
C ARG A 85 1.56 -5.37 -29.19
N GLU A 86 1.02 -4.24 -29.64
CA GLU A 86 0.47 -4.11 -30.98
C GLU A 86 1.55 -4.28 -32.06
N VAL A 87 2.72 -3.67 -31.85
CA VAL A 87 3.87 -3.85 -32.76
C VAL A 87 4.33 -5.31 -32.81
N HIS A 88 4.36 -5.99 -31.67
CA HIS A 88 4.69 -7.42 -31.60
C HIS A 88 3.65 -8.28 -32.34
N ALA A 89 2.35 -8.01 -32.15
CA ALA A 89 1.27 -8.70 -32.84
C ALA A 89 1.29 -8.45 -34.35
N ALA A 90 1.44 -7.20 -34.79
CA ALA A 90 1.51 -6.82 -36.20
C ALA A 90 2.72 -7.46 -36.90
N ALA A 91 3.86 -7.53 -36.22
CA ALA A 91 5.03 -8.20 -36.76
C ALA A 91 4.86 -9.74 -36.83
N LYS A 92 4.09 -10.34 -35.92
CA LYS A 92 3.68 -11.74 -36.06
C LYS A 92 2.80 -11.97 -37.29
N GLU A 93 1.99 -10.99 -37.68
CA GLU A 93 1.14 -11.09 -38.87
C GLU A 93 1.89 -10.78 -40.18
N ALA A 94 2.84 -9.84 -40.14
CA ALA A 94 3.51 -9.32 -41.34
C ALA A 94 4.73 -10.12 -41.80
N PHE A 95 5.34 -10.93 -40.93
CA PHE A 95 6.57 -11.69 -41.24
C PHE A 95 6.34 -13.21 -41.20
N ASP A 96 7.18 -13.94 -41.92
CA ASP A 96 7.09 -15.39 -42.12
C ASP A 96 7.49 -16.21 -40.86
N GLU A 97 7.24 -17.53 -40.87
CA GLU A 97 7.50 -18.44 -39.74
C GLU A 97 8.98 -18.43 -39.30
N ASP A 98 9.91 -18.18 -40.22
CA ASP A 98 11.35 -18.08 -39.95
C ASP A 98 11.69 -17.03 -38.87
N LEU A 99 10.97 -15.89 -38.86
CA LEU A 99 11.17 -14.85 -37.84
C LEU A 99 10.62 -15.29 -36.49
N MET A 100 9.51 -16.05 -36.48
CA MET A 100 8.91 -16.55 -35.23
C MET A 100 9.78 -17.61 -34.57
N GLU A 101 10.52 -18.37 -35.36
CA GLU A 101 11.43 -19.40 -34.86
C GLU A 101 12.71 -18.82 -34.25
N THR A 102 13.02 -17.56 -34.56
CA THR A 102 14.20 -16.85 -34.09
C THR A 102 14.18 -16.67 -32.56
N ASP A 103 15.34 -16.90 -31.94
CA ASP A 103 15.56 -16.82 -30.50
C ASP A 103 15.19 -15.45 -29.90
N GLY A 104 15.49 -14.38 -30.63
CA GLY A 104 15.14 -13.00 -30.25
C GLY A 104 13.63 -12.79 -30.14
N PHE A 105 12.87 -13.29 -31.10
CA PHE A 105 11.41 -13.15 -31.17
C PHE A 105 10.70 -13.95 -30.06
N LYS A 106 11.12 -15.20 -29.82
CA LYS A 106 10.57 -16.01 -28.72
C LYS A 106 10.82 -15.37 -27.35
N ARG A 107 12.02 -14.86 -27.12
CA ARG A 107 12.38 -14.19 -25.84
C ARG A 107 11.55 -12.94 -25.58
N ILE A 108 11.33 -12.09 -26.58
CA ILE A 108 10.49 -10.90 -26.40
C ILE A 108 9.03 -11.29 -26.18
N SER A 109 8.52 -12.30 -26.88
CA SER A 109 7.16 -12.83 -26.69
C SER A 109 6.91 -13.23 -25.23
N HIS A 110 7.80 -14.01 -24.63
CA HIS A 110 7.71 -14.39 -23.22
C HIS A 110 7.81 -13.20 -22.26
N LYS A 111 8.63 -12.19 -22.58
CA LYS A 111 8.73 -10.97 -21.76
C LYS A 111 7.44 -10.15 -21.80
N LEU A 112 6.83 -10.00 -22.98
CA LEU A 112 5.54 -9.30 -23.12
C LEU A 112 4.45 -10.03 -22.34
N GLU A 113 4.34 -11.35 -22.51
CA GLU A 113 3.36 -12.16 -21.79
C GLU A 113 3.50 -12.00 -20.27
N ARG A 114 4.73 -12.09 -19.76
CA ARG A 114 5.01 -11.88 -18.33
C ARG A 114 4.57 -10.50 -17.84
N ILE A 115 4.86 -9.45 -18.61
CA ILE A 115 4.47 -8.07 -18.24
C ILE A 115 2.95 -7.92 -18.27
N GLU A 116 2.28 -8.50 -19.25
CA GLU A 116 0.82 -8.49 -19.33
C GLU A 116 0.19 -9.19 -18.11
N THR A 117 0.71 -10.35 -17.72
CA THR A 117 0.26 -11.04 -16.50
C THR A 117 0.48 -10.19 -15.25
N LEU A 118 1.62 -9.51 -15.12
CA LEU A 118 1.89 -8.62 -13.99
C LEU A 118 0.93 -7.43 -13.95
N LEU A 119 0.68 -6.76 -15.08
CA LEU A 119 -0.28 -5.66 -15.16
C LEU A 119 -1.69 -6.11 -14.76
N LYS A 120 -2.13 -7.29 -15.22
CA LYS A 120 -3.42 -7.89 -14.82
C LYS A 120 -3.46 -8.20 -13.32
N HIS A 121 -2.38 -8.77 -12.78
CA HIS A 121 -2.26 -9.06 -11.35
C HIS A 121 -2.42 -7.79 -10.52
N TYR A 122 -1.68 -6.72 -10.84
CA TYR A 122 -1.77 -5.46 -10.10
C TYR A 122 -3.13 -4.79 -10.24
N ALA A 123 -3.80 -4.91 -11.39
CA ALA A 123 -5.15 -4.37 -11.56
C ALA A 123 -6.13 -5.07 -10.59
N LEU A 124 -6.05 -6.40 -10.52
CA LEU A 124 -6.86 -7.19 -9.60
C LEU A 124 -6.51 -6.89 -8.14
N GLU A 125 -5.23 -6.73 -7.82
CA GLU A 125 -4.76 -6.35 -6.48
C GLU A 125 -5.34 -5.00 -6.04
N ILE A 126 -5.32 -3.97 -6.91
CA ILE A 126 -5.97 -2.67 -6.63
C ILE A 126 -7.47 -2.85 -6.41
N ASP A 127 -8.15 -3.66 -7.22
CA ASP A 127 -9.59 -3.92 -7.04
C ASP A 127 -9.89 -4.60 -5.69
N THR A 128 -9.02 -5.51 -5.26
CA THR A 128 -9.15 -6.10 -3.93
C THR A 128 -8.98 -5.05 -2.83
N LEU A 129 -8.02 -4.12 -2.96
CA LEU A 129 -7.85 -3.03 -1.99
C LEU A 129 -9.08 -2.12 -1.93
N ILE A 130 -9.68 -1.76 -3.07
CA ILE A 130 -10.94 -0.98 -3.10
C ILE A 130 -12.06 -1.74 -2.38
N SER A 131 -12.22 -3.03 -2.69
CA SER A 131 -13.27 -3.85 -2.06
C SER A 131 -13.09 -4.01 -0.54
N MET A 132 -11.84 -4.07 -0.08
CA MET A 132 -11.52 -4.10 1.35
C MET A 132 -11.88 -2.77 2.02
N ASP A 133 -11.67 -1.64 1.37
CA ASP A 133 -11.99 -0.33 1.92
C ASP A 133 -13.50 -0.14 2.04
N ASP A 134 -14.25 -0.51 0.99
CA ASP A 134 -15.71 -0.53 0.99
C ASP A 134 -16.26 -1.42 2.11
N ALA A 135 -15.70 -2.62 2.28
CA ALA A 135 -16.10 -3.52 3.35
C ALA A 135 -15.88 -2.89 4.74
N ILE A 136 -14.71 -2.29 4.98
CA ILE A 136 -14.40 -1.64 6.26
C ILE A 136 -15.31 -0.43 6.50
N SER A 137 -15.55 0.38 5.48
CA SER A 137 -16.45 1.53 5.54
C SER A 137 -17.89 1.10 5.85
N SER A 138 -18.35 0.00 5.23
CA SER A 138 -19.65 -0.61 5.52
C SER A 138 -19.74 -1.15 6.95
N PHE A 139 -18.71 -1.85 7.45
CA PHE A 139 -18.66 -2.30 8.85
C PHE A 139 -18.76 -1.13 9.83
N ARG A 140 -17.99 -0.06 9.61
CA ARG A 140 -18.05 1.16 10.43
C ARG A 140 -19.41 1.82 10.38
N GLY A 141 -20.02 1.93 9.20
CA GLY A 141 -21.37 2.47 9.02
C GLY A 141 -22.42 1.65 9.75
N ASN A 142 -22.35 0.33 9.65
CA ASN A 142 -23.23 -0.60 10.35
C ASN A 142 -23.10 -0.43 11.88
N ASP A 143 -21.88 -0.27 12.41
CA ASP A 143 -21.67 -0.05 13.83
C ASP A 143 -22.22 1.31 14.32
N ILE A 144 -22.09 2.36 13.51
CA ILE A 144 -22.71 3.67 13.78
C ILE A 144 -24.24 3.51 13.84
N MET A 145 -24.83 2.84 12.85
CA MET A 145 -26.28 2.61 12.79
C MET A 145 -26.77 1.76 13.97
N LYS A 146 -26.06 0.69 14.33
CA LYS A 146 -26.33 -0.12 15.54
C LYS A 146 -26.31 0.77 16.79
N THR A 147 -25.28 1.59 16.95
CA THR A 147 -25.11 2.47 18.11
C THR A 147 -26.28 3.44 18.25
N LEU A 148 -26.60 4.17 17.18
CA LEU A 148 -27.72 5.12 17.16
C LEU A 148 -29.05 4.42 17.45
N THR A 149 -29.26 3.23 16.89
CA THR A 149 -30.48 2.43 17.10
C THR A 149 -30.61 2.01 18.57
N ILE A 150 -29.53 1.53 19.19
CA ILE A 150 -29.52 1.15 20.61
C ILE A 150 -29.89 2.35 21.48
N PHE A 151 -29.27 3.51 21.27
CA PHE A 151 -29.64 4.73 22.00
C PHE A 151 -31.11 5.10 21.81
N THR A 152 -31.60 5.05 20.57
CA THR A 152 -32.99 5.37 20.24
C THR A 152 -33.97 4.44 20.98
N VAL A 153 -33.74 3.13 20.93
CA VAL A 153 -34.59 2.12 21.58
C VAL A 153 -34.56 2.24 23.10
N LEU A 154 -33.42 2.63 23.70
CA LEU A 154 -33.33 2.85 25.15
C LEU A 154 -34.12 4.09 25.62
N PHE A 155 -34.14 5.15 24.82
CA PHE A 155 -34.90 6.37 25.15
C PHE A 155 -36.38 6.29 24.78
N LEU A 156 -36.77 5.42 23.83
CA LEU A 156 -38.13 5.35 23.33
C LEU A 156 -39.21 5.13 24.42
N PRO A 157 -39.06 4.23 25.41
CA PRO A 157 -40.03 4.09 26.50
C PRO A 157 -40.21 5.38 27.30
N ALA A 158 -39.11 6.05 27.62
CA ALA A 158 -39.14 7.31 28.36
C ALA A 158 -39.77 8.43 27.53
N THR A 159 -39.47 8.49 26.23
CA THR A 159 -40.05 9.47 25.29
C THR A 159 -41.55 9.28 25.14
N VAL A 160 -42.03 8.04 24.97
CA VAL A 160 -43.47 7.76 24.84
C VAL A 160 -44.21 8.13 26.13
N ILE A 161 -43.67 7.76 27.29
CA ILE A 161 -44.28 8.07 28.58
C ILE A 161 -44.27 9.58 28.84
N GLY A 162 -43.15 10.27 28.55
CA GLY A 162 -43.06 11.72 28.64
C GLY A 162 -44.04 12.42 27.69
N ALA A 163 -44.24 11.91 26.48
CA ALA A 163 -45.22 12.44 25.53
C ALA A 163 -46.66 12.26 26.04
N ILE A 164 -47.02 11.08 26.56
CA ILE A 164 -48.34 10.81 27.14
C ILE A 164 -48.63 11.75 28.32
N TRP A 165 -47.64 11.98 29.19
CA TRP A 165 -47.76 12.92 30.32
C TRP A 165 -47.81 14.39 29.88
N GLY A 166 -47.22 14.72 28.74
CA GLY A 166 -47.31 16.06 28.12
C GLY A 166 -48.66 16.33 27.46
N MET A 167 -49.50 15.31 27.26
CA MET A 167 -50.87 15.48 26.78
C MET A 167 -51.78 15.83 27.96
N ASN A 168 -52.61 16.88 27.80
CA ASN A 168 -53.58 17.33 28.82
C ASN A 168 -54.77 16.35 28.94
N PHE A 169 -54.55 15.12 29.39
CA PHE A 169 -55.62 14.18 29.70
C PHE A 169 -56.02 14.30 31.18
N GLU A 170 -57.21 14.86 31.44
CA GLU A 170 -57.80 14.95 32.80
C GLU A 170 -58.19 13.58 33.40
N TRP A 171 -58.29 12.52 32.58
CA TRP A 171 -58.81 11.20 32.96
C TRP A 171 -57.77 10.08 33.01
N LEU A 172 -56.50 10.35 33.33
CA LEU A 172 -55.55 9.28 33.63
C LEU A 172 -55.80 8.74 35.05
N PRO A 173 -56.33 7.51 35.22
CA PRO A 173 -56.70 6.98 36.55
C PRO A 173 -55.51 6.88 37.51
N TRP A 174 -54.28 6.79 36.98
CA TRP A 174 -53.05 6.77 37.76
C TRP A 174 -52.52 8.14 38.19
N SER A 175 -52.96 9.24 37.56
CA SER A 175 -52.43 10.60 37.80
C SER A 175 -52.94 11.22 39.09
N ILE A 176 -54.16 10.85 39.51
CA ILE A 176 -54.85 11.42 40.67
C ILE A 176 -54.27 10.91 42.01
N GLN A 177 -53.52 9.81 41.99
CA GLN A 177 -52.91 9.20 43.17
C GLN A 177 -51.51 9.76 43.43
N HIS A 178 -51.16 10.08 44.68
CA HIS A 178 -49.82 10.58 45.07
C HIS A 178 -48.65 9.67 44.65
N TRP A 179 -48.93 8.39 44.34
CA TRP A 179 -47.95 7.38 43.92
C TRP A 179 -47.84 7.19 42.41
N GLY A 180 -48.66 7.88 41.61
CA GLY A 180 -48.69 7.72 40.14
C GLY A 180 -47.36 8.07 39.49
N PHE A 181 -46.80 9.25 39.82
CA PHE A 181 -45.52 9.71 39.29
C PHE A 181 -44.34 8.76 39.60
N PRO A 182 -44.07 8.38 40.87
CA PRO A 182 -42.97 7.46 41.17
C PRO A 182 -43.20 6.05 40.60
N LEU A 183 -44.44 5.57 40.53
CA LEU A 183 -44.77 4.26 39.94
C LEU A 183 -44.47 4.24 38.43
N THR A 184 -44.89 5.27 37.69
CA THR A 184 -44.61 5.36 36.25
C THR A 184 -43.12 5.49 35.96
N MET A 185 -42.39 6.31 36.74
CA MET A 185 -40.93 6.43 36.60
C MET A 185 -40.22 5.10 36.87
N SER A 186 -40.62 4.38 37.93
CA SER A 186 -40.07 3.06 38.25
C SER A 186 -40.37 2.03 37.15
N CYS A 187 -41.60 2.01 36.64
CA CYS A 187 -42.01 1.13 35.55
C CYS A 187 -41.20 1.40 34.27
N THR A 188 -41.02 2.68 33.92
CA THR A 188 -40.20 3.10 32.77
C THR A 188 -38.75 2.62 32.93
N ALA A 189 -38.17 2.83 34.11
CA ALA A 189 -36.80 2.40 34.40
C ALA A 189 -36.65 0.87 34.29
N VAL A 190 -37.60 0.10 34.83
CA VAL A 190 -37.59 -1.37 34.73
C VAL A 190 -37.69 -1.83 33.27
N ILE A 191 -38.55 -1.20 32.45
CA ILE A 191 -38.68 -1.51 31.03
C ILE A 191 -37.39 -1.19 30.28
N THR A 192 -36.80 0.00 30.48
CA THR A 192 -35.55 0.40 29.84
C THR A 192 -34.40 -0.53 30.24
N ILE A 193 -34.29 -0.90 31.52
CA ILE A 193 -33.28 -1.86 32.01
C ILE A 193 -33.52 -3.25 31.41
N GLY A 194 -34.79 -3.69 31.30
CA GLY A 194 -35.15 -4.96 30.66
C GLY A 194 -34.75 -5.01 29.19
N ILE A 195 -35.01 -3.94 28.44
CA ILE A 195 -34.60 -3.79 27.04
C ILE A 195 -33.07 -3.79 26.92
N TYR A 196 -32.37 -3.06 27.80
CA TYR A 196 -30.91 -3.05 27.83
C TYR A 196 -30.34 -4.45 28.06
N TRP A 197 -30.87 -5.19 29.04
CA TRP A 197 -30.43 -6.55 29.36
C TRP A 197 -30.70 -7.52 28.21
N TRP A 198 -31.84 -7.38 27.53
CA TRP A 198 -32.16 -8.16 26.33
C TRP A 198 -31.20 -7.87 25.17
N LEU A 199 -30.88 -6.59 24.92
CA LEU A 199 -29.90 -6.18 23.90
C LEU A 199 -28.49 -6.69 24.23
N TRP A 200 -28.13 -6.70 25.52
CA TRP A 200 -26.87 -7.26 26.00
C TRP A 200 -26.78 -8.77 25.74
N HIS A 201 -27.82 -9.53 26.10
CA HIS A 201 -27.86 -10.97 25.85
C HIS A 201 -27.82 -11.32 24.36
N LYS A 202 -28.38 -10.47 23.50
CA LYS A 202 -28.28 -10.63 22.04
C LYS A 202 -26.91 -10.26 21.47
N GLY A 203 -25.99 -9.73 22.27
CA GLY A 203 -24.64 -9.35 21.83
C GLY A 203 -24.56 -8.03 21.06
N TRP A 204 -25.63 -7.23 21.02
CA TRP A 204 -25.68 -6.00 20.23
C TRP A 204 -24.82 -4.87 20.84
N THR A 205 -24.61 -4.89 22.15
CA THR A 205 -23.79 -3.90 22.87
C THR A 205 -22.33 -4.33 23.06
N GLY A 206 -22.03 -5.63 23.01
CA GLY A 206 -20.68 -6.16 23.23
C GLY A 206 -19.69 -5.82 22.12
N ASP A 207 -20.15 -5.79 20.87
CA ASP A 207 -19.34 -5.51 19.67
C ASP A 207 -18.81 -4.06 19.66
N LEU A 208 -19.57 -3.12 20.21
CA LEU A 208 -19.24 -1.69 20.22
C LEU A 208 -18.22 -1.30 21.31
N LEU A 209 -18.20 -2.02 22.43
CA LEU A 209 -17.36 -1.70 23.59
C LEU A 209 -16.02 -2.45 23.60
N VAL A 210 -15.90 -3.56 22.85
CA VAL A 210 -14.69 -4.38 22.76
C VAL A 210 -13.83 -3.98 21.55
N LYS A 211 -13.74 -2.67 21.25
CA LYS A 211 -12.72 -2.18 20.31
C LYS A 211 -11.34 -2.40 20.94
N LYS A 212 -10.76 -3.56 20.62
CA LYS A 212 -9.43 -4.03 21.04
C LYS A 212 -8.45 -2.88 20.88
N ARG A 213 -7.99 -2.31 22.01
CA ARG A 213 -6.80 -1.46 22.04
C ARG A 213 -5.69 -2.27 21.38
N GLU A 214 -5.32 -1.92 20.16
CA GLU A 214 -4.04 -2.33 19.61
C GLU A 214 -2.98 -1.80 20.58
N LYS A 215 -2.36 -2.72 21.33
CA LYS A 215 -1.16 -2.41 22.08
C LYS A 215 -0.15 -1.87 21.06
N PRO A 216 0.44 -0.68 21.25
CA PRO A 216 1.67 -0.36 20.57
C PRO A 216 2.65 -1.45 20.98
N ARG A 217 3.06 -2.31 20.04
CA ARG A 217 4.26 -3.10 20.24
C ARG A 217 5.37 -2.08 20.35
N LEU A 218 5.76 -1.79 21.58
CA LEU A 218 6.97 -1.07 21.88
C LEU A 218 8.08 -1.79 21.10
N MET A 219 8.73 -1.05 20.20
CA MET A 219 10.06 -1.39 19.75
C MET A 219 10.95 -1.27 20.99
N GLU A 220 10.99 -2.35 21.76
CA GLU A 220 11.99 -2.53 22.80
C GLU A 220 13.24 -3.04 22.07
N SER A 221 14.08 -2.08 21.70
CA SER A 221 15.53 -2.14 21.86
C SER A 221 16.20 -3.50 21.62
N GLU A 222 16.65 -3.69 20.38
CA GLU A 222 17.87 -4.44 20.08
C GLU A 222 18.85 -3.55 19.28
N GLU A 223 19.08 -2.33 19.78
CA GLU A 223 20.35 -1.61 19.58
C GLU A 223 21.18 -1.73 20.86
N GLU A 224 21.45 -2.95 21.34
CA GLU A 224 22.42 -3.14 22.42
C GLU A 224 23.00 -4.56 22.46
N HIS A 225 23.59 -5.02 21.35
CA HIS A 225 24.58 -6.10 21.37
C HIS A 225 25.66 -5.85 20.31
N GLY A 226 26.34 -4.71 20.45
CA GLY A 226 27.42 -4.28 19.57
C GLY A 226 28.56 -3.58 20.30
N SER A 227 28.78 -3.84 21.59
CA SER A 227 29.95 -3.32 22.30
C SER A 227 30.15 -4.08 23.60
N GLU A 228 30.86 -5.21 23.53
CA GLU A 228 31.76 -5.73 24.60
C GLU A 228 32.27 -7.12 24.23
N ARG A 229 33.22 -7.19 23.29
CA ARG A 229 34.26 -8.23 23.32
C ARG A 229 35.62 -7.63 23.04
N SER A 230 36.28 -7.33 24.15
CA SER A 230 37.68 -7.64 24.38
C SER A 230 38.73 -6.88 23.58
N ARG A 231 39.11 -5.75 24.20
CA ARG A 231 40.50 -5.34 24.38
C ARG A 231 41.37 -6.57 24.73
N SER A 232 42.24 -7.00 23.82
CA SER A 232 43.50 -7.73 24.11
C SER A 232 44.24 -8.05 22.81
N ALA A 233 45.12 -7.17 22.37
CA ALA A 233 46.35 -7.52 21.63
C ALA A 233 47.18 -6.25 21.36
N THR A 234 47.91 -5.80 22.39
CA THR A 234 49.07 -4.93 22.21
C THR A 234 50.29 -5.82 21.96
N HIS A 235 50.76 -5.93 20.71
CA HIS A 235 52.19 -6.16 20.48
C HIS A 235 52.62 -5.57 19.14
N GLY A 236 53.70 -4.79 19.21
CA GLY A 236 54.02 -3.76 18.24
C GLY A 236 54.79 -4.24 17.00
N ARG A 237 54.79 -3.39 15.98
CA ARG A 237 55.95 -3.26 15.10
C ARG A 237 56.02 -1.87 14.48
N LYS A 238 57.15 -1.23 14.77
CA LYS A 238 57.61 0.10 14.35
C LYS A 238 57.50 0.30 12.83
N ARG A 239 56.99 1.45 12.38
CA ARG A 239 57.24 2.00 11.04
C ARG A 239 58.22 3.17 11.12
N LYS A 240 59.32 3.05 10.38
CA LYS A 240 60.35 4.09 10.16
C LYS A 240 59.81 5.16 9.20
N LYS A 241 60.07 6.44 9.53
CA LYS A 241 59.99 7.62 8.62
C LYS A 241 61.18 7.66 7.66
N PRO A 242 61.07 8.25 6.47
CA PRO A 242 62.19 8.91 5.79
C PRO A 242 62.17 10.44 5.99
N PRO A 243 63.33 11.13 5.85
CA PRO A 243 63.51 12.53 6.22
C PRO A 243 63.18 13.49 5.06
N GLY A 244 63.01 14.77 5.39
CA GLY A 244 62.75 15.85 4.44
C GLY A 244 63.95 16.73 4.09
N ASN A 245 63.66 17.65 3.15
CA ASN A 245 64.32 18.90 2.71
C ASN A 245 65.54 18.79 1.77
N PRO A 246 65.87 19.85 0.96
CA PRO A 246 65.47 21.28 1.08
C PRO A 246 64.95 21.96 -0.22
N PRO A 247 64.64 23.28 -0.20
CA PRO A 247 64.07 24.04 -1.33
C PRO A 247 65.16 24.78 -2.13
N ASP A 248 64.93 25.01 -3.42
CA ASP A 248 65.59 26.10 -4.16
C ASP A 248 64.78 26.50 -5.40
N GLY A 249 64.68 27.81 -5.61
CA GLY A 249 63.78 28.44 -6.57
C GLY A 249 64.29 28.56 -8.00
N ALA A 250 63.38 28.89 -8.92
CA ALA A 250 63.66 29.68 -10.13
C ALA A 250 62.35 30.11 -10.80
N LEU A 251 62.12 31.43 -10.79
CA LEU A 251 61.72 32.27 -11.92
C LEU A 251 60.85 31.67 -13.04
N GLY A 252 59.68 32.28 -13.26
CA GLY A 252 58.87 31.99 -14.45
C GLY A 252 57.62 32.85 -14.65
N GLN A 253 57.70 34.16 -14.38
CA GLN A 253 56.66 35.10 -14.76
C GLN A 253 56.67 35.28 -16.29
N LYS A 254 55.58 34.97 -17.00
CA LYS A 254 55.31 35.56 -18.31
C LYS A 254 53.82 35.74 -18.56
N SER A 255 53.43 37.00 -18.33
CA SER A 255 52.29 37.69 -18.90
C SER A 255 52.33 37.73 -20.44
N ARG A 256 51.14 37.72 -21.06
CA ARG A 256 50.68 38.28 -22.36
C ARG A 256 49.63 37.34 -22.97
N ARG A 257 48.53 37.75 -23.60
CA ARG A 257 47.95 39.03 -24.05
C ARG A 257 46.48 38.71 -24.42
N SER A 258 45.49 39.51 -24.04
CA SER A 258 44.96 40.70 -24.75
C SER A 258 43.84 40.38 -25.74
N ARG A 259 42.66 40.94 -25.45
CA ARG A 259 41.69 41.39 -26.46
C ARG A 259 42.25 42.63 -27.17
N THR A 260 41.66 42.89 -28.35
CA THR A 260 41.88 43.98 -29.33
C THR A 260 43.19 43.92 -30.09
#